data_AF-A0A9D8TKL2-F1
#
_entry.id   AF-A0A9D8TKL2-F1
#
_cell.length_a   1.000
_cell.length_b   1.000
_cell.length_c   1.000
_cell.angle_alpha   90.00
_cell.angle_beta   90.00
_cell.angle_gamma   90.00
#
_symmetry.space_group_name_H-M   'P 1'
#
loop_
_entity.id
_entity.type
_entity.pdbx_description
1 polymer ?
#
loop_
_entity_poly.entity_id
_entity_poly.type
_entity_poly.pdbx_seq_one_letter_code
_entity_poly.pdbx_strand_id
1 'polypeptide(L)'
;RDGDASVLPRSIATRSAFLNAMTLDIAMGGSTNTVLHLLAIAQEAEVDFCMDDIDALSRRVPCLCKVAPNTAKYHVQDVHRAGGILSILYELSKANLLDTSARRVDGLNLQAAMDAYALTSPSLCQEALDMYRVAPAGRFSNVMSSQSSYYDSLDDNRESGCIRDMAHAYTKDGGLAILKGNIALDGCVVKTAGVDESIWKFQGPAKVFHSQEAACDGILSGKVQSGDVVLIVYEGPKGGPGMQEMLYTTSYIKSRHLGKECALVTDGRFSGGTSGLSIGHVSPEAAAGGDIALVQDGDIIEIDIPARLIQVQLSDAELQERRNKELAKGKAAYQPQRDRVVSKALRAYAQAVSSADKGAVRII
;
A
#
# COMPACT_ATOMS: atom_id res chain seq x y z
N ARG A 1 8.39 1.38 32.47
CA ARG A 1 8.68 0.95 33.87
C ARG A 1 8.67 2.21 34.73
N ASP A 2 8.38 2.11 36.03
CA ASP A 2 8.53 3.20 37.00
C ASP A 2 7.73 4.49 36.71
N GLY A 3 6.58 4.37 36.03
CA GLY A 3 5.75 5.53 35.70
C GLY A 3 6.29 6.41 34.57
N ASP A 4 7.24 5.93 33.77
CA ASP A 4 7.76 6.68 32.62
C ASP A 4 6.66 6.89 31.56
N ALA A 5 6.05 8.08 31.57
CA ALA A 5 5.01 8.49 30.64
C ALA A 5 5.55 8.71 29.21
N SER A 6 6.86 8.81 29.04
CA SER A 6 7.49 9.17 27.77
C SER A 6 7.57 8.00 26.77
N VAL A 7 7.24 6.79 27.20
CA VAL A 7 7.13 5.56 26.38
C VAL A 7 5.70 5.04 26.26
N LEU A 8 4.70 5.82 26.68
CA LEU A 8 3.29 5.47 26.46
C LEU A 8 2.94 5.51 24.96
N PRO A 9 1.94 4.74 24.50
CA PRO A 9 1.59 4.66 23.08
C PRO A 9 1.41 6.02 22.41
N ARG A 10 0.64 6.95 23.00
CA ARG A 10 0.44 8.30 22.45
C ARG A 10 1.67 9.22 22.57
N SER A 11 2.56 8.95 23.51
CA SER A 11 3.83 9.67 23.62
C SER A 11 4.82 9.28 22.51
N ILE A 12 4.69 8.05 21.97
CA ILE A 12 5.51 7.55 20.87
C ILE A 12 4.85 7.82 19.51
N ALA A 13 3.54 7.56 19.40
CA ALA A 13 2.73 7.73 18.19
C ALA A 13 2.43 9.22 17.94
N THR A 14 3.49 9.99 17.70
CA THR A 14 3.47 11.40 17.34
C THR A 14 3.39 11.56 15.82
N ARG A 15 3.05 12.76 15.34
CA ARG A 15 3.06 13.07 13.88
C ARG A 15 4.39 12.70 13.22
N SER A 16 5.51 13.04 13.84
CA SER A 16 6.85 12.65 13.36
C SER A 16 7.01 11.14 13.22
N ALA A 17 6.48 10.35 14.16
CA ALA A 17 6.53 8.89 14.08
C ALA A 17 5.71 8.33 12.91
N PHE A 18 4.53 8.89 12.62
CA PHE A 18 3.73 8.50 11.46
C PHE A 18 4.40 8.88 10.14
N LEU A 19 4.97 10.09 10.05
CA LEU A 19 5.73 10.52 8.86
C LEU A 19 6.96 9.62 8.63
N ASN A 20 7.69 9.27 9.69
CA ASN A 20 8.81 8.33 9.61
C ASN A 20 8.36 6.92 9.20
N ALA A 21 7.26 6.42 9.76
CA ALA A 21 6.71 5.10 9.42
C ALA A 21 6.30 5.03 7.95
N MET A 22 5.62 6.06 7.44
CA MET A 22 5.24 6.14 6.03
C MET A 22 6.46 6.30 5.12
N THR A 23 7.46 7.07 5.53
CA THR A 23 8.74 7.20 4.81
C THR A 23 9.42 5.84 4.65
N LEU A 24 9.49 5.05 5.71
CA LEU A 24 10.03 3.69 5.65
C LEU A 24 9.24 2.79 4.70
N ASP A 25 7.92 2.80 4.80
CA ASP A 25 7.05 1.95 3.97
C ASP A 25 7.17 2.31 2.48
N ILE A 26 7.23 3.61 2.14
CA ILE A 26 7.52 4.07 0.76
C ILE A 26 8.90 3.59 0.30
N ALA A 27 9.93 3.70 1.15
CA ALA A 27 11.29 3.32 0.80
C ALA A 27 11.45 1.81 0.57
N MET A 28 10.58 1.00 1.16
CA MET A 28 10.52 -0.44 0.97
C MET A 28 9.58 -0.88 -0.17
N GLY A 29 8.78 0.04 -0.72
CA GLY A 29 7.66 -0.31 -1.59
C GLY A 29 6.70 -1.26 -0.88
N GLY A 30 6.35 -0.92 0.35
CA GLY A 30 5.54 -1.74 1.26
C GLY A 30 4.11 -1.98 0.78
N SER A 31 3.31 -2.55 1.65
CA SER A 31 1.92 -2.89 1.33
C SER A 31 1.07 -1.63 1.21
N THR A 32 0.21 -1.55 0.20
CA THR A 32 -0.77 -0.45 0.12
C THR A 32 -1.71 -0.45 1.34
N ASN A 33 -1.92 -1.58 2.01
CA ASN A 33 -2.70 -1.66 3.25
C ASN A 33 -2.05 -0.87 4.41
N THR A 34 -0.74 -0.63 4.37
CA THR A 34 -0.07 0.21 5.38
C THR A 34 -0.68 1.61 5.40
N VAL A 35 -1.10 2.15 4.24
CA VAL A 35 -1.82 3.44 4.16
C VAL A 35 -3.09 3.43 5.02
N LEU A 36 -3.96 2.43 4.82
CA LEU A 36 -5.19 2.26 5.62
C LEU A 36 -4.87 2.16 7.12
N HIS A 37 -3.89 1.35 7.49
CA HIS A 37 -3.56 1.11 8.89
C HIS A 37 -2.93 2.33 9.56
N LEU A 38 -2.01 3.04 8.90
CA LEU A 38 -1.40 4.24 9.48
C LEU A 38 -2.42 5.37 9.66
N LEU A 39 -3.34 5.56 8.70
CA LEU A 39 -4.44 6.51 8.84
C LEU A 39 -5.34 6.18 10.03
N ALA A 40 -5.73 4.90 10.17
CA ALA A 40 -6.55 4.45 11.28
C ALA A 40 -5.86 4.62 12.65
N ILE A 41 -4.58 4.22 12.75
CA ILE A 41 -3.81 4.32 13.99
C ILE A 41 -3.56 5.80 14.33
N ALA A 42 -3.34 6.67 13.35
CA ALA A 42 -3.19 8.10 13.56
C ALA A 42 -4.46 8.71 14.15
N GLN A 43 -5.64 8.31 13.67
CA GLN A 43 -6.91 8.77 14.22
C GLN A 43 -7.10 8.34 15.68
N GLU A 44 -6.80 7.07 16.03
CA GLU A 44 -6.86 6.57 17.42
C GLU A 44 -5.81 7.25 18.34
N ALA A 45 -4.67 7.64 17.75
CA ALA A 45 -3.63 8.41 18.41
C ALA A 45 -3.95 9.91 18.52
N GLU A 46 -5.05 10.38 17.93
CA GLU A 46 -5.43 11.80 17.84
C GLU A 46 -4.36 12.66 17.14
N VAL A 47 -3.72 12.08 16.11
CA VAL A 47 -2.69 12.73 15.31
C VAL A 47 -3.25 13.10 13.94
N ASP A 48 -3.05 14.35 13.56
CA ASP A 48 -3.29 14.80 12.19
C ASP A 48 -2.26 14.15 11.26
N PHE A 49 -2.72 13.21 10.43
CA PHE A 49 -1.96 12.52 9.38
C PHE A 49 -2.95 12.06 8.30
N CYS A 50 -2.74 12.48 7.06
CA CYS A 50 -3.73 12.31 5.98
C CYS A 50 -3.10 11.85 4.65
N MET A 51 -3.95 11.60 3.65
CA MET A 51 -3.52 11.19 2.30
C MET A 51 -2.56 12.19 1.63
N ASP A 52 -2.70 13.49 1.90
CA ASP A 52 -1.82 14.51 1.34
C ASP A 52 -0.39 14.44 1.92
N ASP A 53 -0.24 14.05 3.19
CA ASP A 53 1.07 13.77 3.78
C ASP A 53 1.75 12.60 3.07
N ILE A 54 0.98 11.54 2.79
CA ILE A 54 1.47 10.35 2.10
C ILE A 54 1.88 10.69 0.67
N ASP A 55 1.07 11.49 -0.05
CA ASP A 55 1.44 11.96 -1.40
C ASP A 55 2.74 12.78 -1.36
N ALA A 56 2.83 13.76 -0.46
CA ALA A 56 4.02 14.61 -0.32
C ALA A 56 5.28 13.79 -0.02
N LEU A 57 5.19 12.78 0.86
CA LEU A 57 6.30 11.85 1.11
C LEU A 57 6.64 11.01 -0.12
N SER A 58 5.63 10.45 -0.79
CA SER A 58 5.81 9.56 -1.94
C SER A 58 6.49 10.20 -3.15
N ARG A 59 6.54 11.54 -3.21
CA ARG A 59 7.21 12.32 -4.25
C ARG A 59 8.69 12.57 -3.99
N ARG A 60 9.17 12.36 -2.76
CA ARG A 60 10.55 12.71 -2.35
C ARG A 60 11.33 11.55 -1.74
N VAL A 61 10.65 10.50 -1.30
CA VAL A 61 11.27 9.34 -0.68
C VAL A 61 11.59 8.30 -1.75
N PRO A 62 12.85 7.91 -1.94
CA PRO A 62 13.22 6.91 -2.94
C PRO A 62 12.99 5.48 -2.44
N CYS A 63 12.87 4.53 -3.37
CA CYS A 63 12.80 3.10 -3.03
C CYS A 63 14.23 2.54 -2.83
N LEU A 64 14.64 2.35 -1.58
CA LEU A 64 15.98 1.87 -1.20
C LEU A 64 16.06 0.34 -1.05
N CYS A 65 14.93 -0.31 -0.79
CA CYS A 65 14.87 -1.75 -0.55
C CYS A 65 13.68 -2.33 -1.29
N LYS A 66 13.91 -3.32 -2.16
CA LYS A 66 12.85 -4.12 -2.78
C LYS A 66 12.93 -5.53 -2.24
N VAL A 67 11.83 -6.00 -1.65
CA VAL A 67 11.67 -7.38 -1.18
C VAL A 67 10.52 -8.06 -1.90
N ALA A 68 10.46 -9.38 -1.86
CA ALA A 68 9.32 -10.15 -2.31
C ALA A 68 8.01 -9.55 -1.76
N PRO A 69 6.98 -9.34 -2.61
CA PRO A 69 6.87 -9.82 -3.99
C PRO A 69 7.49 -8.90 -5.07
N ASN A 70 7.98 -7.71 -4.72
CA ASN A 70 8.45 -6.71 -5.70
C ASN A 70 9.72 -7.16 -6.43
N THR A 71 10.46 -8.12 -5.87
CA THR A 71 11.60 -8.77 -6.50
C THR A 71 11.63 -10.25 -6.13
N ALA A 72 12.20 -11.08 -6.99
CA ALA A 72 12.51 -12.48 -6.67
C ALA A 72 13.87 -12.64 -5.96
N LYS A 73 14.68 -11.58 -5.89
CA LYS A 73 16.07 -11.65 -5.39
C LYS A 73 16.16 -11.63 -3.86
N TYR A 74 15.31 -10.87 -3.20
CA TYR A 74 15.41 -10.59 -1.76
C TYR A 74 14.11 -10.85 -1.02
N HIS A 75 14.24 -11.37 0.19
CA HIS A 75 13.18 -11.64 1.15
C HIS A 75 13.51 -10.96 2.49
N VAL A 76 12.60 -11.05 3.48
CA VAL A 76 12.77 -10.39 4.78
C VAL A 76 14.04 -10.83 5.51
N GLN A 77 14.46 -12.09 5.38
CA GLN A 77 15.72 -12.55 5.96
C GLN A 77 16.96 -11.89 5.33
N ASP A 78 16.88 -11.50 4.05
CA ASP A 78 17.97 -10.80 3.38
C ASP A 78 18.05 -9.35 3.88
N VAL A 79 16.90 -8.71 4.16
CA VAL A 79 16.85 -7.40 4.82
C VAL A 79 17.50 -7.48 6.20
N HIS A 80 17.18 -8.52 6.97
CA HIS A 80 17.82 -8.77 8.27
C HIS A 80 19.34 -8.87 8.14
N ARG A 81 19.83 -9.73 7.23
CA ARG A 81 21.27 -9.89 6.96
C ARG A 81 21.93 -8.60 6.43
N ALA A 82 21.17 -7.70 5.82
CA ALA A 82 21.65 -6.40 5.35
C ALA A 82 21.66 -5.30 6.43
N GLY A 83 21.34 -5.63 7.68
CA GLY A 83 21.30 -4.69 8.80
C GLY A 83 19.89 -4.21 9.19
N GLY A 84 18.85 -4.86 8.67
CA GLY A 84 17.46 -4.67 9.07
C GLY A 84 16.89 -3.27 8.81
N ILE A 85 15.77 -3.00 9.47
CA ILE A 85 15.00 -1.75 9.31
C ILE A 85 15.80 -0.50 9.71
N LEU A 86 16.59 -0.59 10.78
CA LEU A 86 17.39 0.55 11.24
C LEU A 86 18.47 0.96 10.23
N SER A 87 18.97 0.03 9.41
CA SER A 87 19.87 0.38 8.31
C SER A 87 19.16 1.11 7.17
N ILE A 88 17.91 0.76 6.84
CA ILE A 88 17.12 1.50 5.85
C ILE A 88 16.86 2.93 6.35
N LEU A 89 16.44 3.06 7.60
CA LEU A 89 16.20 4.36 8.22
C LEU A 89 17.48 5.20 8.29
N TYR A 90 18.63 4.58 8.57
CA TYR A 90 19.90 5.27 8.59
C TYR A 90 20.27 5.85 7.23
N GLU A 91 20.08 5.11 6.13
CA GLU A 91 20.33 5.65 4.78
C GLU A 91 19.37 6.81 4.44
N LEU A 92 18.09 6.71 4.82
CA LEU A 92 17.12 7.80 4.66
C LEU A 92 17.47 9.05 5.50
N SER A 93 18.03 8.85 6.70
CA SER A 93 18.41 9.93 7.61
C SER A 93 19.50 10.82 7.03
N LYS A 94 20.43 10.25 6.23
CA LYS A 94 21.51 10.98 5.55
C LYS A 94 20.97 12.01 4.55
N ALA A 95 19.73 11.83 4.08
CA ALA A 95 19.04 12.77 3.20
C ALA A 95 18.03 13.67 3.93
N ASN A 96 18.04 13.71 5.27
CA ASN A 96 17.11 14.47 6.09
C ASN A 96 15.62 14.12 5.83
N LEU A 97 15.33 12.86 5.46
CA LEU A 97 13.97 12.39 5.21
C LEU A 97 13.25 11.91 6.48
N LEU A 98 13.92 11.92 7.63
CA LEU A 98 13.40 11.43 8.90
C LEU A 98 13.54 12.48 10.00
N ASP A 99 12.57 12.49 10.91
CA ASP A 99 12.76 13.09 12.23
C ASP A 99 13.47 12.08 13.14
N THR A 100 14.78 12.25 13.32
CA THR A 100 15.59 11.31 14.10
C THR A 100 15.45 11.50 15.62
N SER A 101 14.73 12.53 16.07
CA SER A 101 14.42 12.76 17.49
C SER A 101 13.27 11.89 18.01
N ALA A 102 12.51 11.26 17.10
CA ALA A 102 11.35 10.43 17.44
C ALA A 102 11.70 9.35 18.47
N ARG A 103 10.89 9.27 19.53
CA ARG A 103 11.09 8.34 20.66
C ARG A 103 10.63 6.94 20.32
N ARG A 104 11.23 5.96 21.00
CA ARG A 104 10.95 4.53 20.84
C ARG A 104 10.59 3.91 22.19
N VAL A 105 9.98 2.72 22.13
CA VAL A 105 9.52 1.99 23.33
C VAL A 105 10.68 1.46 24.19
N ASP A 106 11.86 1.30 23.59
CA ASP A 106 13.10 0.92 24.27
C ASP A 106 13.76 2.09 25.02
N GLY A 107 13.16 3.29 24.99
CA GLY A 107 13.64 4.50 25.66
C GLY A 107 14.65 5.32 24.85
N LEU A 108 15.10 4.81 23.70
CA LEU A 108 15.98 5.54 22.79
C LEU A 108 15.18 6.52 21.93
N ASN A 109 15.87 7.51 21.36
CA ASN A 109 15.39 8.19 20.16
C ASN A 109 15.87 7.43 18.91
N LEU A 110 15.31 7.79 17.76
CA LEU A 110 15.60 7.10 16.52
C LEU A 110 17.06 7.24 16.10
N GLN A 111 17.69 8.40 16.32
CA GLN A 111 19.11 8.61 16.05
C GLN A 111 19.98 7.62 16.82
N ALA A 112 19.84 7.54 18.15
CA ALA A 112 20.63 6.66 18.98
C ALA A 112 20.43 5.18 18.61
N ALA A 113 19.20 4.80 18.24
CA ALA A 113 18.92 3.45 17.76
C ALA A 113 19.63 3.16 16.42
N MET A 114 19.60 4.08 15.46
CA MET A 114 20.31 3.93 14.19
C MET A 114 21.82 3.91 14.38
N ASP A 115 22.37 4.76 15.24
CA ASP A 115 23.81 4.80 15.51
C ASP A 115 24.30 3.46 16.07
N ALA A 116 23.53 2.84 16.97
CA ALA A 116 23.90 1.57 17.59
C ALA A 116 23.63 0.33 16.71
N TYR A 117 22.63 0.35 15.84
CA TYR A 117 22.18 -0.86 15.12
C TYR A 117 22.23 -0.78 13.59
N ALA A 118 22.45 0.38 12.97
CA ALA A 118 22.60 0.42 11.51
C ALA A 118 23.94 -0.18 11.09
N LEU A 119 23.94 -1.14 10.15
CA LEU A 119 25.12 -1.91 9.78
C LEU A 119 26.28 -1.05 9.25
N THR A 120 25.98 0.09 8.63
CA THR A 120 26.96 1.04 8.09
C THR A 120 27.25 2.21 9.04
N SER A 121 26.73 2.17 10.27
CA SER A 121 27.03 3.16 11.30
C SER A 121 28.45 2.96 11.84
N PRO A 122 29.23 4.05 12.04
CA PRO A 122 30.52 3.97 12.72
C PRO A 122 30.40 3.58 14.21
N SER A 123 29.19 3.64 14.79
CA SER A 123 28.90 3.31 16.19
C SER A 123 28.16 1.98 16.36
N LEU A 124 28.13 1.14 15.32
CA LEU A 124 27.51 -0.19 15.36
C LEU A 124 28.00 -0.99 16.57
N CYS A 125 27.06 -1.48 17.38
CA CYS A 125 27.38 -2.28 18.55
C CYS A 125 27.55 -3.78 18.20
N GLN A 126 28.32 -4.50 19.03
CA GLN A 126 28.58 -5.93 18.83
C GLN A 126 27.30 -6.77 18.86
N GLU A 127 26.34 -6.40 19.71
CA GLU A 127 25.03 -7.08 19.80
C GLU A 127 24.27 -7.03 18.46
N ALA A 128 24.26 -5.87 17.80
CA ALA A 128 23.64 -5.71 16.49
C ALA A 128 24.34 -6.58 15.43
N LEU A 129 25.68 -6.60 15.43
CA LEU A 129 26.46 -7.43 14.51
C LEU A 129 26.15 -8.93 14.69
N ASP A 130 26.12 -9.41 15.93
CA ASP A 130 25.81 -10.81 16.23
C ASP A 130 24.38 -11.17 15.82
N MET A 131 23.44 -10.25 16.03
CA MET A 131 22.04 -10.40 15.64
C MET A 131 21.88 -10.54 14.12
N TYR A 132 22.50 -9.67 13.30
CA TYR A 132 22.36 -9.71 11.85
C TYR A 132 23.02 -10.94 11.20
N ARG A 133 24.00 -11.54 11.88
CA ARG A 133 24.68 -12.75 11.39
C ARG A 133 23.85 -14.02 11.55
N VAL A 134 22.78 -14.03 12.32
CA VAL A 134 21.96 -15.24 12.54
C VAL A 134 21.46 -15.82 11.21
N ALA A 135 21.66 -17.12 11.01
CA ALA A 135 21.33 -17.85 9.80
C ALA A 135 20.39 -19.04 10.08
N PRO A 136 19.56 -19.45 9.10
CA PRO A 136 18.76 -20.66 9.23
C PRO A 136 19.68 -21.89 9.35
N ALA A 137 19.37 -22.78 10.29
CA ALA A 137 20.19 -23.95 10.59
C ALA A 137 20.17 -25.03 9.49
N GLY A 138 19.20 -24.98 8.57
CA GLY A 138 19.07 -25.94 7.46
C GLY A 138 18.78 -27.38 7.89
N ARG A 139 18.39 -27.61 9.15
CA ARG A 139 18.12 -28.94 9.72
C ARG A 139 16.82 -28.94 10.52
N PHE A 140 16.15 -30.08 10.56
CA PHE A 140 14.96 -30.27 11.39
C PHE A 140 15.33 -30.28 12.88
N SER A 141 14.53 -29.60 13.70
CA SER A 141 14.60 -29.68 15.17
C SER A 141 13.21 -29.42 15.78
N ASN A 142 12.90 -30.15 16.84
CA ASN A 142 11.72 -29.95 17.69
C ASN A 142 12.09 -29.34 19.06
N VAL A 143 13.34 -28.96 19.27
CA VAL A 143 13.84 -28.37 20.53
C VAL A 143 13.98 -26.86 20.35
N MET A 144 13.35 -26.09 21.25
CA MET A 144 13.43 -24.62 21.24
C MET A 144 14.86 -24.15 21.40
N SER A 145 15.27 -23.15 20.62
CA SER A 145 16.62 -22.55 20.66
C SER A 145 17.77 -23.55 20.46
N SER A 146 17.54 -24.66 19.75
CA SER A 146 18.56 -25.72 19.53
C SER A 146 19.57 -25.41 18.42
N GLN A 147 19.66 -24.16 17.98
CA GLN A 147 20.49 -23.77 16.86
C GLN A 147 21.23 -22.48 17.17
N SER A 148 22.45 -22.40 16.64
CA SER A 148 23.35 -21.26 16.75
C SER A 148 24.14 -21.17 15.45
N SER A 149 23.39 -21.00 14.36
CA SER A 149 23.93 -20.92 13.00
C SER A 149 24.09 -19.46 12.59
N TYR A 150 25.20 -19.17 11.91
CA TYR A 150 25.55 -17.81 11.48
C TYR A 150 26.01 -17.80 10.02
N TYR A 151 25.74 -16.70 9.33
CA TYR A 151 26.32 -16.39 8.04
C TYR A 151 27.79 -15.97 8.22
N ASP A 152 28.63 -16.35 7.25
CA ASP A 152 30.04 -15.95 7.20
C ASP A 152 30.20 -14.45 6.91
N SER A 153 29.26 -13.87 6.15
CA SER A 153 29.26 -12.45 5.79
C SER A 153 27.85 -11.84 5.76
N LEU A 154 27.79 -10.54 6.06
CA LEU A 154 26.59 -9.72 5.96
C LEU A 154 26.44 -9.09 4.57
N ASP A 155 25.31 -8.46 4.30
CA ASP A 155 25.08 -7.66 3.09
C ASP A 155 25.22 -6.16 3.40
N ASP A 156 26.45 -5.68 3.36
CA ASP A 156 26.82 -4.27 3.55
C ASP A 156 26.95 -3.49 2.23
N ASN A 157 26.64 -4.11 1.09
CA ASN A 157 26.76 -3.48 -0.23
C ASN A 157 25.58 -2.52 -0.48
N ARG A 158 25.82 -1.22 -0.29
CA ARG A 158 24.81 -0.18 -0.49
C ARG A 158 24.58 0.26 -1.94
N GLU A 159 25.34 -0.27 -2.90
CA GLU A 159 25.13 0.03 -4.31
C GLU A 159 24.16 -0.97 -4.96
N SER A 160 24.36 -2.27 -4.71
CA SER A 160 23.64 -3.34 -5.42
C SER A 160 23.08 -4.45 -4.54
N GLY A 161 23.27 -4.34 -3.22
CA GLY A 161 22.72 -5.23 -2.20
C GLY A 161 21.23 -5.05 -1.95
N CYS A 162 20.74 -5.67 -0.88
CA CYS A 162 19.33 -5.70 -0.48
C CYS A 162 18.81 -4.33 -0.02
N ILE A 163 19.64 -3.59 0.72
CA ILE A 163 19.39 -2.21 1.14
C ILE A 163 20.42 -1.34 0.41
N ARG A 164 19.93 -0.34 -0.32
CA ARG A 164 20.77 0.58 -1.10
C ARG A 164 20.84 1.97 -0.49
N ASP A 165 21.90 2.69 -0.82
CA ASP A 165 22.02 4.12 -0.54
C ASP A 165 21.14 4.96 -1.49
N MET A 166 21.10 6.26 -1.22
CA MET A 166 20.31 7.23 -1.96
C MET A 166 20.74 7.38 -3.44
N ALA A 167 22.02 7.23 -3.73
CA ALA A 167 22.55 7.40 -5.09
C ALA A 167 22.20 6.21 -6.00
N HIS A 168 22.06 5.03 -5.41
CA HIS A 168 21.80 3.77 -6.11
C HIS A 168 20.39 3.21 -5.87
N ALA A 169 19.48 4.04 -5.34
CA ALA A 169 18.08 3.71 -5.13
C ALA A 169 17.44 3.08 -6.38
N TYR A 170 16.51 2.16 -6.18
CA TYR A 170 15.80 1.51 -7.29
C TYR A 170 14.98 2.49 -8.12
N THR A 171 14.35 3.46 -7.46
CA THR A 171 13.59 4.56 -8.07
C THR A 171 13.77 5.81 -7.22
N LYS A 172 13.79 6.98 -7.87
CA LYS A 172 13.86 8.29 -7.19
C LYS A 172 12.53 8.65 -6.53
N ASP A 173 11.42 8.37 -7.21
CA ASP A 173 10.07 8.73 -6.77
C ASP A 173 9.33 7.48 -6.27
N GLY A 174 9.56 7.10 -5.01
CA GLY A 174 8.73 6.21 -4.21
C GLY A 174 8.52 4.76 -4.66
N GLY A 175 8.13 3.91 -3.70
CA GLY A 175 7.55 2.59 -3.96
C GLY A 175 6.02 2.55 -3.88
N LEU A 176 5.39 3.68 -3.55
CA LEU A 176 3.95 3.92 -3.51
C LEU A 176 3.64 5.26 -4.17
N ALA A 177 2.43 5.44 -4.68
CA ALA A 177 1.91 6.72 -5.14
C ALA A 177 0.43 6.87 -4.80
N ILE A 178 0.04 8.10 -4.49
CA ILE A 178 -1.37 8.52 -4.36
C ILE A 178 -1.80 9.14 -5.68
N LEU A 179 -2.88 8.65 -6.29
CA LEU A 179 -3.46 9.26 -7.49
C LEU A 179 -4.79 9.93 -7.13
N LYS A 180 -5.10 11.03 -7.81
CA LYS A 180 -6.37 11.74 -7.70
C LYS A 180 -6.96 12.02 -9.09
N GLY A 181 -8.25 12.28 -9.14
CA GLY A 181 -8.96 12.71 -10.34
C GLY A 181 -10.45 12.44 -10.20
N ASN A 182 -11.21 12.56 -11.29
CA ASN A 182 -12.67 12.57 -11.20
C ASN A 182 -13.24 11.28 -10.57
N ILE A 183 -12.67 10.10 -10.84
CA ILE A 183 -13.13 8.84 -10.23
C ILE A 183 -12.52 8.54 -8.84
N ALA A 184 -11.53 9.32 -8.39
CA ALA A 184 -10.86 9.16 -7.09
C ALA A 184 -10.58 10.52 -6.46
N LEU A 185 -11.63 11.26 -6.12
CA LEU A 185 -11.54 12.64 -5.63
C LEU A 185 -10.71 12.77 -4.35
N ASP A 186 -10.94 11.87 -3.39
CA ASP A 186 -10.22 11.81 -2.11
C ASP A 186 -8.93 10.97 -2.22
N GLY A 187 -8.71 10.37 -3.39
CA GLY A 187 -7.50 9.66 -3.78
C GLY A 187 -7.65 8.14 -3.81
N CYS A 188 -6.62 7.51 -4.35
CA CYS A 188 -6.42 6.07 -4.38
C CYS A 188 -4.92 5.74 -4.33
N VAL A 189 -4.58 4.48 -4.08
CA VAL A 189 -3.19 4.05 -3.85
C VAL A 189 -2.74 3.05 -4.90
N VAL A 190 -1.54 3.26 -5.43
CA VAL A 190 -0.82 2.30 -6.29
C VAL A 190 0.58 2.03 -5.74
N LYS A 191 1.02 0.76 -5.81
CA LYS A 191 2.38 0.37 -5.43
C LYS A 191 3.33 0.42 -6.61
N THR A 192 3.88 1.60 -6.87
CA THR A 192 4.78 1.87 -8.01
C THR A 192 6.01 0.95 -8.04
N ALA A 193 6.51 0.48 -6.89
CA ALA A 193 7.63 -0.46 -6.83
C ALA A 193 7.38 -1.78 -7.57
N GLY A 194 6.12 -2.18 -7.71
CA GLY A 194 5.67 -3.39 -8.39
C GLY A 194 5.08 -3.15 -9.79
N VAL A 195 5.13 -1.92 -10.31
CA VAL A 195 4.62 -1.55 -11.65
C VAL A 195 5.78 -1.40 -12.62
N ASP A 196 5.65 -2.00 -13.80
CA ASP A 196 6.60 -1.83 -14.90
C ASP A 196 6.53 -0.40 -15.45
N GLU A 197 7.68 0.24 -15.70
CA GLU A 197 7.74 1.64 -16.16
C GLU A 197 7.01 1.85 -17.50
N SER A 198 6.94 0.82 -18.35
CA SER A 198 6.23 0.87 -19.64
C SER A 198 4.73 1.11 -19.52
N ILE A 199 4.15 0.89 -18.33
CA ILE A 199 2.72 1.09 -18.05
C ILE A 199 2.46 2.11 -16.95
N TRP A 200 3.42 2.99 -16.65
CA TRP A 200 3.20 4.11 -15.73
C TRP A 200 2.18 5.13 -16.25
N LYS A 201 2.05 5.19 -17.58
CA LYS A 201 0.95 5.85 -18.27
C LYS A 201 0.14 4.77 -18.98
N PHE A 202 -1.12 4.64 -18.63
CA PHE A 202 -2.00 3.61 -19.17
C PHE A 202 -3.35 4.23 -19.51
N GLN A 203 -3.87 3.89 -20.67
CA GLN A 203 -5.19 4.32 -21.12
C GLN A 203 -5.89 3.14 -21.78
N GLY A 204 -7.14 2.91 -21.41
CA GLY A 204 -7.89 1.76 -21.91
C GLY A 204 -9.38 1.80 -21.63
N PRO A 205 -10.19 1.04 -22.38
CA PRO A 205 -11.62 0.93 -22.12
C PRO A 205 -11.89 0.19 -20.81
N ALA A 206 -12.89 0.66 -20.07
CA ALA A 206 -13.32 0.04 -18.82
C ALA A 206 -14.03 -1.30 -19.07
N LYS A 207 -13.72 -2.29 -18.22
CA LYS A 207 -14.51 -3.51 -18.01
C LYS A 207 -15.01 -3.51 -16.57
N VAL A 208 -16.29 -3.22 -16.38
CA VAL A 208 -16.89 -2.94 -15.08
C VAL A 208 -17.48 -4.21 -14.48
N PHE A 209 -17.09 -4.51 -13.25
CA PHE A 209 -17.57 -5.66 -12.48
C PHE A 209 -18.03 -5.21 -11.09
N HIS A 210 -19.19 -5.68 -10.65
CA HIS A 210 -19.77 -5.34 -9.34
C HIS A 210 -19.35 -6.30 -8.21
N SER A 211 -18.46 -7.25 -8.51
CA SER A 211 -17.86 -8.11 -7.49
C SER A 211 -16.53 -8.70 -7.95
N GLN A 212 -15.72 -9.12 -6.98
CA GLN A 212 -14.50 -9.89 -7.24
C GLN A 212 -14.79 -11.16 -8.05
N GLU A 213 -15.85 -11.89 -7.72
CA GLU A 213 -16.23 -13.14 -8.40
C GLU A 213 -16.52 -12.89 -9.87
N ALA A 214 -17.32 -11.86 -10.19
CA ALA A 214 -17.64 -11.50 -11.56
C ALA A 214 -16.39 -11.08 -12.34
N ALA A 215 -15.47 -10.36 -11.70
CA ALA A 215 -14.19 -9.98 -12.31
C ALA A 215 -13.31 -11.21 -12.60
N CYS A 216 -13.20 -12.13 -11.65
CA CYS A 216 -12.48 -13.41 -11.83
C CYS A 216 -13.04 -14.19 -13.02
N ASP A 217 -14.36 -14.35 -13.11
CA ASP A 217 -15.02 -15.03 -14.21
C ASP A 217 -14.78 -14.30 -15.54
N GLY A 218 -14.83 -12.97 -15.55
CA GLY A 218 -14.54 -12.14 -16.72
C GLY A 218 -13.10 -12.34 -17.24
N ILE A 219 -12.13 -12.41 -16.34
CA ILE A 219 -10.72 -12.65 -16.69
C ILE A 219 -10.52 -14.06 -17.25
N LEU A 220 -11.04 -15.08 -16.55
CA LEU A 220 -10.84 -16.48 -16.91
C LEU A 220 -11.57 -16.88 -18.19
N SER A 221 -12.75 -16.30 -18.44
CA SER A 221 -13.52 -16.53 -19.67
C SER A 221 -13.02 -15.73 -20.88
N GLY A 222 -12.03 -14.84 -20.70
CA GLY A 222 -11.47 -14.03 -21.78
C GLY A 222 -12.32 -12.82 -22.19
N LYS A 223 -13.26 -12.39 -21.33
CA LYS A 223 -13.96 -11.10 -21.52
C LYS A 223 -13.03 -9.91 -21.31
N VAL A 224 -12.01 -10.06 -20.46
CA VAL A 224 -10.91 -9.11 -20.30
C VAL A 224 -9.83 -9.40 -21.33
N GLN A 225 -9.42 -8.37 -22.05
CA GLN A 225 -8.43 -8.40 -23.12
C GLN A 225 -7.29 -7.41 -22.85
N SER A 226 -6.20 -7.58 -23.60
CA SER A 226 -5.08 -6.64 -23.64
C SER A 226 -5.57 -5.21 -23.87
N GLY A 227 -5.06 -4.26 -23.07
CA GLY A 227 -5.46 -2.86 -23.12
C GLY A 227 -6.65 -2.49 -22.22
N ASP A 228 -7.38 -3.45 -21.66
CA ASP A 228 -8.52 -3.15 -20.80
C ASP A 228 -8.11 -2.57 -19.42
N VAL A 229 -8.98 -1.70 -18.88
CA VAL A 229 -8.97 -1.31 -17.47
C VAL A 229 -10.09 -2.07 -16.76
N VAL A 230 -9.73 -3.08 -15.97
CA VAL A 230 -10.68 -3.87 -15.18
C VAL A 230 -11.06 -3.07 -13.93
N LEU A 231 -12.31 -2.60 -13.90
CA LEU A 231 -12.85 -1.81 -12.81
C LEU A 231 -13.74 -2.68 -11.92
N ILE A 232 -13.35 -2.90 -10.68
CA ILE A 232 -14.11 -3.72 -9.71
C ILE A 232 -14.69 -2.77 -8.67
N VAL A 233 -16.01 -2.57 -8.72
CA VAL A 233 -16.73 -1.60 -7.89
C VAL A 233 -17.59 -2.28 -6.83
N TYR A 234 -17.97 -1.51 -5.80
CA TYR A 234 -18.73 -1.99 -4.65
C TYR A 234 -17.98 -3.06 -3.84
N GLU A 235 -16.66 -2.96 -3.80
CA GLU A 235 -15.81 -3.76 -2.92
C GLU A 235 -15.15 -2.92 -1.83
N GLY A 236 -15.51 -1.65 -1.72
CA GLY A 236 -15.07 -0.75 -0.66
C GLY A 236 -15.63 -1.05 0.75
N PRO A 237 -15.30 -0.22 1.75
CA PRO A 237 -15.72 -0.41 3.14
C PRO A 237 -17.22 -0.67 3.31
N LYS A 238 -18.08 0.12 2.68
CA LYS A 238 -19.54 -0.01 2.74
C LYS A 238 -20.08 -0.93 1.66
N GLY A 239 -19.54 -0.84 0.45
CA GLY A 239 -20.03 -1.56 -0.73
C GLY A 239 -19.83 -3.07 -0.63
N GLY A 240 -18.68 -3.50 -0.11
CA GLY A 240 -18.32 -4.90 0.09
C GLY A 240 -19.41 -5.66 0.89
N PRO A 241 -19.73 -5.25 2.12
CA PRO A 241 -18.94 -4.44 3.04
C PRO A 241 -17.68 -5.16 3.54
N GLY A 242 -16.78 -4.41 4.17
CA GLY A 242 -15.57 -4.93 4.81
C GLY A 242 -14.28 -4.76 4.00
N MET A 243 -14.35 -4.09 2.85
CA MET A 243 -13.20 -3.79 2.00
C MET A 243 -12.32 -5.02 1.73
N GLN A 244 -12.87 -6.04 1.06
CA GLN A 244 -12.17 -7.33 0.93
C GLN A 244 -10.89 -7.22 0.08
N GLU A 245 -9.91 -8.08 0.37
CA GLU A 245 -8.63 -8.11 -0.34
C GLU A 245 -8.70 -9.04 -1.54
N MET A 246 -8.47 -8.50 -2.74
CA MET A 246 -8.68 -9.21 -4.02
C MET A 246 -7.40 -9.84 -4.58
N LEU A 247 -6.91 -10.91 -3.95
CA LEU A 247 -5.73 -11.63 -4.44
C LEU A 247 -5.99 -12.37 -5.76
N TYR A 248 -7.17 -12.98 -5.91
CA TYR A 248 -7.46 -13.86 -7.05
C TYR A 248 -7.48 -13.13 -8.39
N THR A 249 -8.06 -11.93 -8.45
CA THR A 249 -8.12 -11.15 -9.70
C THR A 249 -6.72 -10.81 -10.20
N THR A 250 -5.83 -10.37 -9.31
CA THR A 250 -4.43 -10.08 -9.65
C THR A 250 -3.68 -11.34 -10.10
N SER A 251 -3.95 -12.48 -9.46
CA SER A 251 -3.36 -13.76 -9.82
C SER A 251 -3.82 -14.25 -11.19
N TYR A 252 -5.11 -14.09 -11.51
CA TYR A 252 -5.67 -14.52 -12.78
C TYR A 252 -5.25 -13.64 -13.95
N ILE A 253 -5.14 -12.32 -13.75
CA ILE A 253 -4.53 -11.42 -14.75
C ILE A 253 -3.11 -11.89 -15.09
N LYS A 254 -2.31 -12.22 -14.07
CA LYS A 254 -0.95 -12.72 -14.28
C LYS A 254 -0.93 -14.07 -14.99
N SER A 255 -1.80 -15.02 -14.63
CA SER A 255 -1.87 -16.34 -15.27
C SER A 255 -2.36 -16.29 -16.72
N ARG A 256 -3.11 -15.24 -17.08
CA ARG A 256 -3.56 -14.97 -18.46
C ARG A 256 -2.55 -14.13 -19.24
N HIS A 257 -1.37 -13.85 -18.68
CA HIS A 257 -0.31 -13.01 -19.24
C HIS A 257 -0.69 -11.54 -19.47
N LEU A 258 -1.73 -11.05 -18.79
CA LEU A 258 -2.25 -9.69 -18.93
C LEU A 258 -1.63 -8.69 -17.93
N GLY A 259 -0.70 -9.12 -17.08
CA GLY A 259 -0.16 -8.31 -15.98
C GLY A 259 0.60 -7.05 -16.39
N LYS A 260 1.08 -6.98 -17.64
CA LYS A 260 1.67 -5.77 -18.23
C LYS A 260 0.79 -5.11 -19.30
N GLU A 261 -0.41 -5.65 -19.50
CA GLU A 261 -1.28 -5.28 -20.60
C GLU A 261 -2.61 -4.69 -20.14
N CYS A 262 -2.98 -4.92 -18.87
CA CYS A 262 -4.22 -4.42 -18.27
C CYS A 262 -3.93 -3.67 -16.98
N ALA A 263 -4.83 -2.75 -16.63
CA ALA A 263 -4.91 -2.16 -15.30
C ALA A 263 -6.02 -2.81 -14.48
N LEU A 264 -5.84 -2.91 -13.17
CA LEU A 264 -6.88 -3.26 -12.20
C LEU A 264 -7.16 -2.04 -11.33
N VAL A 265 -8.42 -1.64 -11.20
CA VAL A 265 -8.84 -0.48 -10.39
C VAL A 265 -10.02 -0.88 -9.52
N THR A 266 -10.02 -0.48 -8.25
CA THR A 266 -11.12 -0.82 -7.33
C THR A 266 -11.26 0.15 -6.15
N ASP A 267 -12.48 0.29 -5.66
CA ASP A 267 -12.78 0.92 -4.37
C ASP A 267 -12.51 -0.01 -3.16
N GLY A 268 -12.26 -1.30 -3.40
CA GLY A 268 -11.74 -2.26 -2.43
C GLY A 268 -10.21 -2.18 -2.27
N ARG A 269 -9.56 -3.30 -1.95
CA ARG A 269 -8.09 -3.37 -1.81
C ARG A 269 -7.47 -4.56 -2.53
N PHE A 270 -6.25 -4.39 -3.00
CA PHE A 270 -5.40 -5.45 -3.53
C PHE A 270 -4.39 -5.90 -2.48
N SER A 271 -3.80 -7.07 -2.71
CA SER A 271 -2.85 -7.63 -1.75
C SER A 271 -1.50 -6.93 -1.80
N GLY A 272 -0.79 -6.88 -0.66
CA GLY A 272 0.62 -6.51 -0.63
C GLY A 272 1.48 -7.39 -1.55
N GLY A 273 1.01 -8.63 -1.82
CA GLY A 273 1.53 -9.60 -2.78
C GLY A 273 1.43 -9.21 -4.26
N THR A 274 0.63 -8.19 -4.59
CA THR A 274 0.27 -7.86 -5.98
C THR A 274 1.41 -7.17 -6.73
N SER A 275 1.57 -7.52 -8.01
CA SER A 275 2.48 -6.92 -8.99
C SER A 275 1.68 -6.51 -10.24
N GLY A 276 2.15 -5.51 -10.98
CA GLY A 276 1.43 -4.92 -12.12
C GLY A 276 0.64 -3.67 -11.70
N LEU A 277 -0.07 -3.07 -12.66
CA LEU A 277 -0.82 -1.83 -12.45
C LEU A 277 -2.14 -2.10 -11.71
N SER A 278 -2.06 -2.23 -10.38
CA SER A 278 -3.19 -2.48 -9.50
C SER A 278 -3.40 -1.32 -8.53
N ILE A 279 -4.56 -0.69 -8.63
CA ILE A 279 -4.91 0.56 -7.94
C ILE A 279 -6.11 0.29 -7.03
N GLY A 280 -5.92 0.44 -5.73
CA GLY A 280 -6.96 0.20 -4.72
C GLY A 280 -7.34 1.47 -3.98
N HIS A 281 -8.31 1.32 -3.08
CA HIS A 281 -8.74 2.35 -2.14
C HIS A 281 -9.33 3.58 -2.82
N VAL A 282 -9.92 3.42 -4.00
CA VAL A 282 -10.59 4.53 -4.68
C VAL A 282 -11.64 5.13 -3.76
N SER A 283 -11.43 6.41 -3.43
CA SER A 283 -12.24 7.17 -2.50
C SER A 283 -12.76 8.45 -3.17
N PRO A 284 -14.06 8.80 -3.04
CA PRO A 284 -15.11 8.02 -2.40
C PRO A 284 -15.41 6.68 -3.10
N GLU A 285 -15.77 5.65 -2.32
CA GLU A 285 -16.17 4.35 -2.88
C GLU A 285 -17.50 4.42 -3.64
N ALA A 286 -17.80 3.40 -4.46
CA ALA A 286 -19.01 3.38 -5.27
C ALA A 286 -20.29 3.46 -4.41
N ALA A 287 -20.34 2.69 -3.31
CA ALA A 287 -21.48 2.67 -2.39
C ALA A 287 -21.68 3.98 -1.61
N ALA A 288 -20.68 4.86 -1.60
CA ALA A 288 -20.73 6.18 -0.97
C ALA A 288 -21.06 7.30 -1.97
N GLY A 289 -21.35 6.96 -3.23
CA GLY A 289 -21.70 7.94 -4.26
C GLY A 289 -20.53 8.44 -5.10
N GLY A 290 -19.35 7.80 -4.99
CA GLY A 290 -18.18 8.18 -5.79
C GLY A 290 -18.39 7.99 -7.29
N ASP A 291 -17.73 8.82 -8.10
CA ASP A 291 -17.88 8.80 -9.56
C ASP A 291 -17.37 7.51 -10.20
N ILE A 292 -16.56 6.71 -9.50
CA ILE A 292 -16.24 5.33 -9.90
C ILE A 292 -17.48 4.47 -10.15
N ALA A 293 -18.60 4.74 -9.45
CA ALA A 293 -19.88 4.04 -9.66
C ALA A 293 -20.58 4.40 -10.98
N LEU A 294 -20.19 5.51 -11.61
CA LEU A 294 -20.83 6.04 -12.82
C LEU A 294 -20.14 5.59 -14.11
N VAL A 295 -18.97 4.94 -13.98
CA VAL A 295 -18.24 4.36 -15.10
C VAL A 295 -19.02 3.19 -15.69
N GLN A 296 -19.06 3.12 -17.01
CA GLN A 296 -19.73 2.09 -17.79
C GLN A 296 -18.71 1.36 -18.67
N ASP A 297 -19.06 0.15 -19.11
CA ASP A 297 -18.23 -0.63 -20.03
C ASP A 297 -17.90 0.19 -21.29
N GLY A 298 -16.60 0.19 -21.64
CA GLY A 298 -16.09 0.90 -22.81
C GLY A 298 -15.69 2.36 -22.57
N ASP A 299 -16.04 2.98 -21.44
CA ASP A 299 -15.53 4.31 -21.10
C ASP A 299 -14.00 4.27 -21.00
N ILE A 300 -13.33 5.31 -21.49
CA ILE A 300 -11.86 5.36 -21.46
C ILE A 300 -11.39 5.84 -20.10
N ILE A 301 -10.60 5.02 -19.42
CA ILE A 301 -9.91 5.38 -18.18
C ILE A 301 -8.46 5.75 -18.51
N GLU A 302 -8.01 6.86 -17.98
CA GLU A 302 -6.64 7.37 -18.07
C GLU A 302 -5.99 7.30 -16.70
N ILE A 303 -4.79 6.71 -16.65
CA ILE A 303 -3.94 6.58 -15.47
C ILE A 303 -2.58 7.17 -15.84
N ASP A 304 -2.11 8.15 -15.08
CA ASP A 304 -0.77 8.72 -15.21
C ASP A 304 -0.13 8.81 -13.81
N ILE A 305 0.72 7.83 -13.49
CA ILE A 305 1.41 7.75 -12.20
C ILE A 305 2.35 8.96 -11.99
N PRO A 306 3.20 9.37 -12.96
CA PRO A 306 3.98 10.59 -12.83
C PRO A 306 3.14 11.85 -12.53
N ALA A 307 2.01 12.01 -13.21
CA ALA A 307 1.12 13.16 -13.02
C ALA A 307 0.20 13.04 -11.79
N ARG A 308 0.19 11.89 -11.10
CA ARG A 308 -0.72 11.56 -10.00
C ARG A 308 -2.20 11.64 -10.38
N LEU A 309 -2.51 11.20 -11.59
CA LEU A 309 -3.82 11.31 -12.21
C LEU A 309 -4.48 9.95 -12.39
N ILE A 310 -5.77 9.89 -12.07
CA ILE A 310 -6.67 8.82 -12.50
C ILE A 310 -8.05 9.41 -12.85
N GLN A 311 -8.49 9.23 -14.08
CA GLN A 311 -9.77 9.80 -14.53
C GLN A 311 -10.48 8.97 -15.58
N VAL A 312 -11.80 9.09 -15.64
CA VAL A 312 -12.59 8.66 -16.79
C VAL A 312 -12.71 9.83 -17.77
N GLN A 313 -12.50 9.59 -19.07
CA GLN A 313 -12.57 10.61 -20.11
C GLN A 313 -14.02 10.91 -20.52
N LEU A 314 -14.77 11.44 -19.57
CA LEU A 314 -16.12 11.95 -19.75
C LEU A 314 -16.15 13.44 -19.41
N SER A 315 -17.07 14.16 -20.03
CA SER A 315 -17.33 15.55 -19.65
C SER A 315 -18.05 15.62 -18.30
N ASP A 316 -17.86 16.73 -17.58
CA ASP A 316 -18.60 16.99 -16.33
C ASP A 316 -20.12 16.95 -16.53
N ALA A 317 -20.60 17.38 -17.69
CA ALA A 317 -22.02 17.33 -18.05
C ALA A 317 -22.53 15.89 -18.14
N GLU A 318 -21.76 14.99 -18.76
CA GLU A 318 -22.11 13.58 -18.88
C GLU A 318 -22.04 12.86 -17.53
N LEU A 319 -21.01 13.12 -16.73
CA LEU A 319 -20.93 12.61 -15.36
C LEU A 319 -22.13 13.07 -14.52
N GLN A 320 -22.51 14.35 -14.63
CA GLN A 320 -23.67 14.87 -13.92
C GLN A 320 -24.98 14.24 -14.41
N GLU A 321 -25.13 13.98 -15.71
CA GLU A 321 -26.30 13.28 -16.25
C GLU A 321 -26.38 11.85 -15.69
N ARG A 322 -25.25 11.11 -15.70
CA ARG A 322 -25.17 9.76 -15.13
C ARG A 322 -25.47 9.76 -13.63
N ARG A 323 -24.96 10.74 -12.90
CA ARG A 323 -25.26 10.95 -11.47
C ARG A 323 -26.75 11.16 -11.23
N ASN A 324 -27.39 12.01 -12.03
CA ASN A 324 -28.84 12.24 -11.93
C ASN A 324 -29.64 10.96 -12.22
N LYS A 325 -29.25 10.18 -13.23
CA LYS A 325 -29.87 8.88 -13.55
C LYS A 325 -29.69 7.86 -12.41
N GLU A 326 -28.52 7.84 -11.78
CA GLU A 326 -28.25 6.97 -10.64
C GLU A 326 -29.10 7.35 -9.43
N LEU A 327 -29.13 8.64 -9.07
CA LEU A 327 -29.96 9.16 -7.98
C LEU A 327 -31.46 8.91 -8.20
N ALA A 328 -31.93 8.94 -9.45
CA ALA A 328 -33.32 8.64 -9.80
C ALA A 328 -33.76 7.20 -9.45
N LYS A 329 -32.81 6.28 -9.22
CA LYS A 329 -33.10 4.91 -8.73
C LYS A 329 -33.54 4.88 -7.26
N GLY A 330 -33.46 6.00 -6.53
CA GLY A 330 -33.90 6.11 -5.14
C GLY A 330 -33.14 5.16 -4.22
N LYS A 331 -33.86 4.24 -3.55
CA LYS A 331 -33.23 3.26 -2.62
C LYS A 331 -32.31 2.25 -3.31
N ALA A 332 -32.43 2.10 -4.63
CA ALA A 332 -31.58 1.21 -5.42
C ALA A 332 -30.33 1.93 -5.98
N ALA A 333 -30.19 3.24 -5.76
CA ALA A 333 -29.01 3.99 -6.16
C ALA A 333 -27.76 3.51 -5.40
N TYR A 334 -26.62 3.42 -6.10
CA TYR A 334 -25.33 3.03 -5.54
C TYR A 334 -25.35 1.69 -4.80
N GLN A 335 -26.17 0.75 -5.30
CA GLN A 335 -26.22 -0.63 -4.81
C GLN A 335 -25.54 -1.57 -5.81
N PRO A 336 -24.75 -2.55 -5.33
CA PRO A 336 -24.14 -3.54 -6.22
C PRO A 336 -25.20 -4.44 -6.87
N GLN A 337 -24.96 -4.82 -8.13
CA GLN A 337 -25.76 -5.81 -8.84
C GLN A 337 -25.13 -7.20 -8.67
N ARG A 338 -25.35 -7.84 -7.52
CA ARG A 338 -24.82 -9.18 -7.22
C ARG A 338 -25.72 -9.96 -6.25
N ASP A 339 -25.63 -11.28 -6.30
CA ASP A 339 -26.27 -12.16 -5.32
C ASP A 339 -25.29 -12.49 -4.18
N ARG A 340 -25.42 -11.78 -3.04
CA ARG A 340 -24.58 -11.97 -1.86
C ARG A 340 -25.37 -11.79 -0.58
N VAL A 341 -25.28 -12.78 0.32
CA VAL A 341 -25.85 -12.68 1.66
C VAL A 341 -24.90 -11.89 2.57
N VAL A 342 -25.34 -10.73 3.06
CA VAL A 342 -24.56 -9.89 3.98
C VAL A 342 -24.96 -10.16 5.44
N SER A 343 -23.98 -10.57 6.25
CA SER A 343 -24.19 -10.89 7.67
C SER A 343 -24.65 -9.67 8.48
N LYS A 344 -25.24 -9.90 9.66
CA LYS A 344 -25.61 -8.81 10.59
C LYS A 344 -24.39 -7.96 11.00
N ALA A 345 -23.24 -8.61 11.21
CA ALA A 345 -22.00 -7.93 11.59
C ALA A 345 -21.48 -7.02 10.47
N LEU A 346 -21.50 -7.48 9.21
CA LEU A 346 -21.08 -6.65 8.07
C LEU A 346 -22.04 -5.49 7.80
N ARG A 347 -23.35 -5.69 8.02
CA ARG A 347 -24.32 -4.59 7.95
C ARG A 347 -24.06 -3.52 9.02
N ALA A 348 -23.77 -3.93 10.26
CA ALA A 348 -23.40 -3.00 11.33
C ALA A 348 -22.08 -2.27 11.02
N TYR A 349 -21.09 -2.96 10.46
CA TYR A 349 -19.85 -2.35 9.99
C TYR A 349 -20.11 -1.28 8.92
N ALA A 350 -20.87 -1.60 7.88
CA ALA A 350 -21.17 -0.69 6.77
C ALA A 350 -21.87 0.61 7.21
N GLN A 351 -22.65 0.57 8.28
CA GLN A 351 -23.36 1.74 8.81
C GLN A 351 -22.43 2.75 9.50
N ALA A 352 -21.34 2.28 10.13
CA ALA A 352 -20.47 3.11 10.95
C ALA A 352 -19.10 3.39 10.29
N VAL A 353 -18.73 2.64 9.26
CA VAL A 353 -17.37 2.74 8.69
C VAL A 353 -17.14 4.05 7.92
N SER A 354 -15.96 4.64 8.10
CA SER A 354 -15.45 5.75 7.30
C SER A 354 -14.95 5.28 5.93
N SER A 355 -14.65 6.25 5.06
CA SER A 355 -14.00 5.99 3.78
C SER A 355 -12.55 5.50 3.96
N ALA A 356 -11.99 4.88 2.91
CA ALA A 356 -10.66 4.28 2.93
C ALA A 356 -9.54 5.32 3.06
N ASP A 357 -9.70 6.51 2.48
CA ASP A 357 -8.82 7.68 2.67
C ASP A 357 -8.72 8.15 4.14
N LYS A 358 -9.62 7.66 5.00
CA LYS A 358 -9.66 7.91 6.46
C LYS A 358 -9.32 6.67 7.28
N GLY A 359 -8.72 5.65 6.67
CA GLY A 359 -8.33 4.42 7.36
C GLY A 359 -9.47 3.42 7.61
N ALA A 360 -10.67 3.63 7.04
CA ALA A 360 -11.84 2.76 7.24
C ALA A 360 -12.14 2.45 8.73
N VAL A 361 -11.96 3.44 9.60
CA VAL A 361 -12.30 3.35 11.02
C VAL A 361 -13.81 3.35 11.23
N ARG A 362 -14.27 2.99 12.43
CA ARG A 362 -15.69 3.14 12.80
C ARG A 362 -15.91 4.53 13.38
N ILE A 363 -16.85 5.27 12.81
CA ILE A 363 -17.38 6.52 13.33
C ILE A 363 -18.58 6.14 14.20
N ILE A 364 -18.43 6.25 15.52
CA ILE A 364 -19.46 5.92 16.53
C ILE A 364 -20.03 7.19 17.11
#